data_AF-A0AAW2VK20-F1
#
_entry.id   AF-A0AAW2VK20-F1
#
_cell.length_a   1.000
_cell.length_b   1.000
_cell.length_c   1.000
_cell.angle_alpha   90.00
_cell.angle_beta   90.00
_cell.angle_gamma   90.00
#
_symmetry.space_group_name_H-M   'P 1'
#
loop_
_entity.id
_entity.type
_entity.pdbx_description
1 polymer ?
#
loop_
_entity_poly.entity_id
_entity_poly.type
_entity_poly.pdbx_seq_one_letter_code
_entity_poly.pdbx_strand_id
1 'polypeptide(L)'
;MVIPGPSNPKLLIDVYLEPLIEELQNLWHVGVLTRDSARDETFAMRVALMWIVNNQPAYGMDFGWSSAGVMGCPVCMKDTRAFCLQNGRKACYFDYHRQFFPPDHPYRRNNKAFH
;
A
#
# COMPACT_ATOMS: atom_id res chain seq x y z
N MET A 1 14.77 -1.50 -0.08
CA MET A 1 14.03 -2.63 -0.67
C MET A 1 14.49 -3.90 0.03
N VAL A 2 13.71 -4.40 1.00
CA VAL A 2 14.00 -5.66 1.66
C VAL A 2 13.49 -6.77 0.74
N ILE A 3 14.40 -7.52 0.12
CA ILE A 3 14.04 -8.68 -0.69
C ILE A 3 13.85 -9.84 0.29
N PRO A 4 12.65 -10.41 0.39
CA PRO A 4 12.42 -11.44 1.37
C PRO A 4 13.06 -12.76 0.96
N GLY A 5 13.95 -13.28 1.80
CA GLY A 5 14.56 -14.60 1.64
C GLY A 5 13.61 -15.75 1.98
N PRO A 6 14.05 -17.01 1.83
CA PRO A 6 13.23 -18.20 2.12
C PRO A 6 12.68 -18.25 3.56
N SER A 7 13.39 -17.60 4.48
CA SER A 7 13.03 -17.47 5.90
C SER A 7 12.15 -16.26 6.18
N ASN A 8 11.63 -15.56 5.16
CA ASN A 8 10.83 -14.37 5.37
C ASN A 8 9.57 -14.71 6.17
N PRO A 9 9.42 -14.15 7.38
CA PRO A 9 8.21 -14.32 8.13
C PRO A 9 7.16 -13.39 7.54
N LYS A 10 6.57 -13.80 6.41
CA LYS A 10 5.39 -13.15 5.80
C LYS A 10 4.24 -12.96 6.80
N LEU A 11 4.29 -13.67 7.92
CA LEU A 11 3.29 -13.73 8.98
C LEU A 11 3.65 -12.94 10.25
N LEU A 12 4.89 -12.41 10.39
CA LEU A 12 5.35 -11.76 11.63
C LEU A 12 5.57 -10.24 11.48
N ILE A 13 5.03 -9.63 10.42
CA ILE A 13 5.20 -8.18 10.22
C ILE A 13 4.60 -7.39 11.40
N ASP A 14 3.53 -7.91 12.00
CA ASP A 14 2.92 -7.41 13.24
C ASP A 14 3.92 -7.38 14.41
N VAL A 15 4.74 -8.42 14.59
CA VAL A 15 5.80 -8.47 15.61
C VAL A 15 6.86 -7.39 15.38
N TYR A 16 7.20 -7.08 14.12
CA TYR A 16 8.16 -6.01 13.82
C TYR A 16 7.57 -4.61 13.97
N LEU A 17 6.25 -4.47 13.87
CA LEU A 17 5.56 -3.19 14.02
C LEU A 17 5.22 -2.86 15.47
N GLU A 18 5.19 -3.85 16.37
CA GLU A 18 4.89 -3.66 17.79
C GLU A 18 5.74 -2.56 18.46
N PRO A 19 7.09 -2.53 18.34
CA PRO A 19 7.89 -1.45 18.92
C PRO A 19 7.56 -0.07 18.32
N LEU A 20 7.27 -0.01 17.03
CA LEU A 20 6.87 1.24 16.36
C LEU A 20 5.50 1.73 16.88
N ILE A 21 4.55 0.82 17.11
CA ILE A 21 3.24 1.15 17.66
C ILE A 21 3.39 1.69 19.08
N GLU A 22 4.21 1.06 19.92
CA GLU A 22 4.49 1.52 21.28
C GLU A 22 5.13 2.92 21.28
N GLU A 23 6.12 3.17 20.42
CA GLU A 23 6.73 4.49 20.27
C GLU A 23 5.72 5.56 19.82
N LEU A 24 4.88 5.25 18.82
CA LEU A 24 3.84 6.17 18.35
C LEU A 24 2.80 6.47 19.44
N GLN A 25 2.40 5.46 20.23
CA GLN A 25 1.50 5.66 21.37
C GLN A 25 2.14 6.57 22.43
N ASN A 26 3.41 6.34 22.75
CA ASN A 26 4.16 7.19 23.69
C ASN A 26 4.28 8.63 23.18
N LEU A 27 4.60 8.83 21.90
CA LEU A 27 4.68 10.15 21.27
C LEU A 27 3.32 10.87 21.23
N TRP A 28 2.21 10.14 21.14
CA TRP A 28 0.87 10.73 21.15
C TRP A 28 0.41 11.10 22.56
N HIS A 29 0.56 10.19 23.53
CA HIS A 29 0.03 10.36 24.89
C HIS A 29 0.95 11.20 25.79
N VAL A 30 2.25 10.93 25.76
CA VAL A 30 3.26 11.62 26.58
C VAL A 30 3.87 12.78 25.79
N GLY A 31 4.26 12.53 24.55
CA GLY A 31 5.06 13.45 23.74
C GLY A 31 6.54 13.45 24.14
N VAL A 32 7.33 14.25 23.44
CA VAL A 32 8.77 14.38 23.66
C VAL A 32 9.17 15.86 23.68
N LEU A 33 10.00 16.25 24.65
CA LEU A 33 10.54 17.61 24.69
C LEU A 33 11.49 17.80 23.49
N THR A 34 11.14 18.74 22.63
CA THR A 34 11.88 19.07 21.41
C THR A 34 12.20 20.56 21.38
N ARG A 35 13.40 20.92 20.94
CA ARG A 35 13.80 22.32 20.76
C ARG A 35 13.44 22.78 19.35
N ASP A 36 12.68 23.86 19.26
CA ASP A 36 12.48 24.60 18.01
C ASP A 36 13.70 25.50 17.79
N SER A 37 14.50 25.22 16.77
CA SER A 37 15.70 26.01 16.45
C SER A 37 15.37 27.38 15.85
N ALA A 38 14.17 27.56 15.27
CA ALA A 38 13.76 28.84 14.69
C ALA A 38 13.30 29.83 15.78
N ARG A 39 12.72 29.32 16.86
CA ARG A 39 12.19 30.12 17.98
C ARG A 39 13.07 30.09 19.23
N ASP A 40 14.07 29.21 19.25
CA ASP A 40 14.94 28.93 20.38
C ASP A 40 14.20 28.51 21.67
N GLU A 41 13.07 27.84 21.51
CA GLU A 41 12.18 27.43 22.59
C GLU A 41 12.06 25.91 22.67
N THR A 42 11.84 25.38 23.88
CA THR A 42 11.55 23.96 24.08
C THR A 42 10.05 23.76 24.24
N PHE A 43 9.48 22.82 23.49
CA PHE A 43 8.06 22.49 23.58
C PHE A 43 7.85 20.96 23.61
N ALA A 44 6.69 20.54 24.10
CA ALA A 44 6.28 19.14 24.06
C ALA A 44 5.72 18.81 22.67
N MET A 45 6.50 18.09 21.85
CA MET A 45 6.07 17.62 20.54
C MET A 45 5.28 16.33 20.68
N ARG A 46 4.12 16.27 20.00
CA ARG A 46 3.35 15.03 19.84
C ARG A 46 3.34 14.63 18.38
N VAL A 47 3.36 13.33 18.11
CA VAL A 47 3.39 12.78 16.75
C VAL A 47 2.16 11.91 16.54
N ALA A 48 1.54 12.03 15.37
CA ALA A 48 0.48 11.14 14.92
C ALA A 48 0.83 10.61 13.53
N LEU A 49 0.63 9.31 13.32
CA LEU A 49 0.76 8.68 12.00
C LEU A 49 -0.56 8.79 11.25
N MET A 50 -0.56 9.48 10.10
CA MET A 50 -1.77 9.61 9.27
C MET A 50 -1.93 8.46 8.27
N TRP A 51 -0.91 8.16 7.48
CA TRP A 51 -0.94 7.08 6.48
C TRP A 51 0.46 6.54 6.19
N ILE A 52 0.51 5.28 5.78
CA ILE A 52 1.73 4.62 5.27
C ILE A 52 1.57 4.47 3.76
N VAL A 53 2.58 4.86 2.99
CA VAL A 53 2.60 4.66 1.54
C VAL A 53 3.19 3.29 1.24
N ASN A 54 2.34 2.36 0.82
CA ASN A 54 2.71 0.98 0.56
C ASN A 54 2.61 0.64 -0.94
N ASN A 55 3.50 -0.23 -1.41
CA ASN A 55 3.39 -0.79 -2.75
C ASN A 55 2.39 -1.97 -2.76
N GLN A 56 1.95 -2.38 -3.95
CA GLN A 56 0.90 -3.42 -4.05
C GLN A 56 1.27 -4.77 -3.41
N PRO A 57 2.54 -5.24 -3.47
CA PRO A 57 2.96 -6.41 -2.69
C PRO A 57 2.89 -6.20 -1.17
N ALA A 58 3.26 -5.02 -0.66
CA ALA A 58 3.21 -4.70 0.76
C ALA A 58 1.78 -4.73 1.30
N TYR A 59 0.76 -4.39 0.50
CA TYR A 59 -0.64 -4.56 0.92
C TYR A 59 -0.98 -5.99 1.35
N GLY A 60 -0.40 -6.98 0.67
CA GLY A 60 -0.63 -8.38 1.04
C GLY A 60 0.09 -8.83 2.29
N MET A 61 1.21 -8.20 2.63
CA MET A 61 1.95 -8.49 3.86
C MET A 61 1.36 -7.72 5.04
N ASP A 62 1.14 -6.41 4.89
CA ASP A 62 0.82 -5.50 5.99
C ASP A 62 -0.67 -5.52 6.37
N PHE A 63 -1.57 -5.79 5.41
CA PHE A 63 -3.02 -5.75 5.63
C PHE A 63 -3.71 -7.09 5.37
N GLY A 64 -2.94 -8.15 5.14
CA GLY A 64 -3.49 -9.47 4.78
C GLY A 64 -4.29 -9.45 3.47
N TRP A 65 -4.06 -8.45 2.61
CA TRP A 65 -4.82 -8.31 1.37
C TRP A 65 -4.44 -9.42 0.37
N SER A 66 -5.43 -10.13 -0.17
CA SER A 66 -5.16 -11.05 -1.27
C SER A 66 -4.82 -10.25 -2.52
N SER A 67 -3.53 -10.09 -2.82
CA SER A 67 -3.04 -9.52 -4.09
C SER A 67 -3.19 -10.50 -5.27
N ALA A 68 -3.54 -11.76 -4.99
CA ALA A 68 -3.80 -12.80 -5.98
C ALA A 68 -5.28 -12.86 -6.39
N GLY A 69 -5.54 -13.36 -7.60
CA GLY A 69 -6.89 -13.52 -8.13
C GLY A 69 -7.46 -12.25 -8.74
N VAL A 70 -8.78 -12.21 -8.98
CA VAL A 70 -9.49 -11.08 -9.62
C VAL A 70 -9.80 -9.92 -8.65
N MET A 71 -9.64 -10.14 -7.35
CA MET A 71 -9.83 -9.14 -6.28
C MET A 71 -8.50 -8.52 -5.79
N GLY A 72 -7.43 -8.69 -6.57
CA GLY A 72 -6.07 -8.25 -6.23
C GLY A 72 -5.86 -6.73 -6.23
N CYS A 73 -6.81 -5.95 -6.74
CA CYS A 73 -6.76 -4.49 -6.71
C CYS A 73 -7.42 -3.97 -5.42
N PRO A 74 -6.67 -3.34 -4.50
CA PRO A 74 -7.25 -2.83 -3.24
C PRO A 74 -8.18 -1.62 -3.46
N VAL A 75 -8.03 -0.89 -4.56
CA VAL A 75 -8.87 0.27 -4.90
C VAL A 75 -10.21 -0.17 -5.46
N CYS A 76 -10.19 -1.15 -6.36
CA CYS A 76 -11.36 -1.53 -7.15
C CYS A 76 -12.10 -2.73 -6.56
N MET A 77 -11.41 -3.59 -5.81
CA MET A 77 -11.97 -4.74 -5.11
C MET A 77 -12.82 -5.64 -6.02
N LYS A 78 -14.15 -5.66 -5.82
CA LYS A 78 -15.11 -6.44 -6.62
C LYS A 78 -15.54 -5.74 -7.91
N ASP A 79 -15.31 -4.43 -8.02
CA ASP A 79 -15.68 -3.61 -9.18
C ASP A 79 -14.58 -3.66 -10.26
N THR A 80 -13.68 -4.66 -10.18
CA THR A 80 -12.72 -4.93 -11.23
C THR A 80 -13.40 -5.58 -12.42
N ARG A 81 -12.88 -5.29 -13.62
CA ARG A 81 -13.21 -6.05 -14.84
C ARG A 81 -12.20 -7.17 -15.07
N ALA A 82 -11.47 -7.56 -14.02
CA ALA A 82 -10.51 -8.64 -14.09
C ALA A 82 -11.24 -9.97 -14.31
N PHE A 83 -10.62 -10.87 -15.07
CA PHE A 83 -11.21 -12.16 -15.40
C PHE A 83 -10.17 -13.27 -15.31
N CYS A 84 -10.61 -14.50 -15.08
CA CYS A 84 -9.73 -15.67 -15.13
C CYS A 84 -9.63 -16.20 -16.55
N LEU A 85 -8.41 -16.43 -17.04
CA LEU A 85 -8.19 -17.10 -18.32
C LEU A 85 -8.72 -18.53 -18.27
N GLN A 86 -9.48 -18.96 -19.27
CA GLN A 86 -10.14 -20.28 -19.25
C GLN A 86 -9.14 -21.44 -19.15
N ASN A 87 -8.08 -21.41 -19.96
CA ASN A 87 -7.10 -22.51 -20.02
C ASN A 87 -6.03 -22.40 -18.93
N GLY A 88 -5.59 -21.18 -18.60
CA GLY A 88 -4.52 -20.95 -17.63
C GLY A 88 -4.99 -20.79 -16.18
N ARG A 89 -6.29 -20.53 -15.96
CA ARG A 89 -6.92 -20.20 -14.66
C ARG A 89 -6.24 -19.05 -13.90
N LYS A 90 -5.40 -18.27 -14.58
CA LYS A 90 -4.72 -17.09 -14.03
C LYS A 90 -5.64 -15.89 -14.13
N ALA A 91 -5.68 -15.08 -13.08
CA ALA A 91 -6.34 -13.79 -13.11
C ALA A 91 -5.62 -12.85 -14.08
N CYS A 92 -6.39 -12.18 -14.92
CA CYS A 92 -5.94 -11.26 -15.93
C CYS A 92 -6.59 -9.90 -15.69
N TYR A 93 -5.76 -8.86 -15.67
CA TYR A 93 -6.16 -7.46 -15.55
C TYR A 93 -5.96 -6.73 -16.88
N PHE A 94 -6.12 -7.44 -17.99
CA PHE A 94 -5.92 -6.89 -19.32
C PHE A 94 -6.81 -5.66 -19.51
N ASP A 95 -6.23 -4.58 -20.04
CA ASP A 95 -6.92 -3.31 -20.29
C ASP A 95 -7.39 -2.55 -19.01
N TYR A 96 -7.24 -3.13 -17.82
CA TYR A 96 -7.74 -2.49 -16.59
C TYR A 96 -6.97 -1.23 -16.20
N HIS A 97 -5.71 -1.09 -16.63
CA HIS A 97 -4.89 0.10 -16.35
C HIS A 97 -5.42 1.37 -17.03
N ARG A 98 -6.16 1.24 -18.14
CA ARG A 98 -6.56 2.40 -18.96
C ARG A 98 -7.82 3.09 -18.47
N GLN A 99 -8.59 2.45 -17.57
CA GLN A 99 -9.78 3.05 -16.98
C GLN A 99 -9.48 4.24 -16.06
N PHE A 100 -8.26 4.31 -15.51
CA PHE A 100 -7.81 5.36 -14.61
C PHE A 100 -7.43 6.64 -15.36
N PHE A 101 -7.29 6.59 -16.69
CA PHE A 101 -7.14 7.78 -17.50
C PHE A 101 -8.47 8.55 -17.62
N PRO A 102 -8.42 9.88 -17.83
CA PRO A 102 -9.60 10.67 -18.18
C PRO A 102 -10.42 10.06 -19.35
N PRO A 103 -11.75 10.28 -19.40
CA PRO A 103 -12.61 9.69 -20.44
C PRO A 103 -12.19 10.00 -21.89
N ASP A 104 -11.59 11.16 -22.10
CA ASP A 104 -11.11 11.72 -23.35
C ASP A 104 -9.64 11.37 -23.66
N HIS A 105 -8.96 10.64 -22.77
CA HIS A 105 -7.55 10.33 -22.94
C HIS A 105 -7.31 9.43 -24.16
N PRO A 106 -6.40 9.78 -25.09
CA PRO A 106 -6.20 9.06 -26.36
C PRO A 106 -5.88 7.57 -26.18
N TYR A 107 -5.16 7.22 -25.11
CA TYR A 107 -4.80 5.82 -24.85
C TYR A 107 -5.94 4.98 -24.31
N ARG A 108 -7.03 5.58 -23.80
CA ARG A 108 -8.15 4.83 -23.21
C ARG A 108 -8.85 3.90 -24.21
N ARG A 109 -8.79 4.21 -25.50
CA ARG A 109 -9.36 3.40 -26.59
C ARG A 109 -8.33 2.97 -27.64
N ASN A 110 -7.04 3.22 -27.39
CA ASN A 110 -6.00 2.91 -28.37
C ASN A 110 -5.67 1.42 -28.35
N ASN A 111 -6.45 0.62 -29.06
CA ASN A 111 -6.20 -0.81 -29.16
C ASN A 111 -5.07 -1.15 -30.12
N LYS A 112 -4.66 -0.24 -31.02
CA LYS A 112 -3.60 -0.51 -32.00
C LYS A 112 -2.19 -0.49 -31.43
N ALA A 113 -1.93 0.37 -30.44
CA ALA A 113 -0.60 0.51 -29.84
C ALA A 113 -0.30 -0.54 -28.75
N PHE A 114 -1.31 -1.27 -28.28
CA PHE A 114 -1.22 -2.16 -27.12
C PHE A 114 -1.76 -3.58 -27.40
N HIS A 115 -1.95 -3.94 -28.66
CA HIS A 115 -2.27 -5.30 -29.14
C HIS A 115 -1.21 -5.79 -30.13
#